data_AF-C7MM65-F1
#
_entry.id   AF-C7MM65-F1
#
_cell.length_a   1.000
_cell.length_b   1.000
_cell.length_c   1.000
_cell.angle_alpha   90.00
_cell.angle_beta   90.00
_cell.angle_gamma   90.00
#
_symmetry.space_group_name_H-M   'P 1'
#
loop_
_entity.id
_entity.type
_entity.pdbx_description
1 polymer ?
#
loop_
_entity_poly.entity_id
_entity_poly.type
_entity_poly.pdbx_seq_one_letter_code
_entity_poly.pdbx_strand_id
1 'polypeptide(L)' 'MALDLYSERPFYDEEVKLCKEWAEDGLTVDLDEYIHSHGTPEYIEYYDQGLKELEELHRQSPDEMW' A
#
# COMPACT_ATOMS: atom_id res chain seq x y z
N MET A 1 -6.89 24.29 -7.01
CA MET A 1 -6.98 22.95 -7.63
C MET A 1 -5.98 22.09 -6.89
N ALA A 2 -6.40 21.40 -5.82
CA ALA A 2 -5.49 20.69 -4.92
C ALA A 2 -6.00 19.28 -4.55
N LEU A 3 -6.94 18.72 -5.33
CA LEU A 3 -7.55 17.43 -5.04
C LEU A 3 -7.41 16.41 -6.19
N ASP A 4 -6.94 16.81 -7.38
CA ASP A 4 -6.87 15.91 -8.54
C ASP A 4 -5.66 14.96 -8.53
N LEU A 5 -4.60 15.25 -7.76
CA LEU A 5 -3.40 14.39 -7.73
C LEU A 5 -3.62 13.01 -7.10
N TYR A 6 -4.66 12.86 -6.28
CA TYR A 6 -5.03 11.57 -5.66
C TYR A 6 -6.15 10.85 -6.42
N SER A 7 -6.85 11.55 -7.32
CA SER A 7 -7.95 11.00 -8.12
C SER A 7 -7.46 10.04 -9.20
N GLU A 8 -6.17 10.07 -9.54
CA GLU A 8 -5.57 9.21 -10.57
C GLU A 8 -4.81 8.00 -10.00
N ARG A 9 -4.78 7.82 -8.67
CA ARG A 9 -4.13 6.64 -8.09
C ARG A 9 -5.02 5.41 -8.26
N PRO A 10 -4.57 4.38 -8.99
CA PRO A 10 -5.31 3.13 -9.06
C PRO A 10 -5.45 2.55 -7.66
N PHE A 11 -6.64 2.02 -7.35
CA PHE A 11 -6.99 1.41 -6.06
C PHE A 11 -7.03 2.31 -4.83
N TYR A 12 -6.93 3.65 -4.95
CA TYR A 12 -6.94 4.57 -3.80
C TYR A 12 -8.11 4.36 -2.83
N ASP A 13 -9.34 4.19 -3.34
CA ASP A 13 -10.52 3.95 -2.50
C ASP A 13 -10.41 2.62 -1.71
N GLU A 14 -9.77 1.62 -2.31
CA GLU A 14 -9.55 0.31 -1.69
C GLU A 14 -8.44 0.38 -0.64
N GLU A 15 -7.34 1.09 -0.92
CA GLU A 15 -6.29 1.39 0.07
C GLU A 15 -6.86 2.06 1.31
N VAL A 16 -7.66 3.10 1.12
CA VAL A 16 -8.26 3.87 2.21
C VAL A 16 -9.23 3.00 3.01
N LYS A 17 -9.99 2.14 2.33
CA LYS A 17 -10.91 1.21 2.98
C LYS A 17 -10.14 0.19 3.84
N LEU A 18 -9.16 -0.49 3.27
CA LEU A 18 -8.37 -1.50 3.97
C LEU A 18 -7.60 -0.91 5.15
N CYS A 19 -6.98 0.27 4.98
CA CYS A 19 -6.29 0.96 6.08
C CYS A 19 -7.23 1.32 7.22
N LYS A 20 -8.47 1.73 6.92
CA LYS A 20 -9.48 2.06 7.94
C LYS A 20 -9.92 0.80 8.69
N GLU A 21 -10.26 -0.25 7.97
CA GLU A 21 -10.67 -1.52 8.59
C GLU A 21 -9.53 -2.12 9.43
N TRP A 22 -8.29 -2.06 8.95
CA TRP A 22 -7.10 -2.47 9.71
C TRP A 22 -6.93 -1.68 11.01
N ALA A 23 -7.13 -0.35 10.95
CA ALA A 23 -7.07 0.51 12.13
C ALA A 23 -8.22 0.22 13.12
N GLU A 24 -9.40 -0.13 12.62
CA GLU A 24 -10.56 -0.51 13.43
C GLU A 24 -10.40 -1.90 14.07
N ASP A 25 -9.72 -2.83 13.40
CA ASP A 25 -9.39 -4.17 13.92
C ASP A 25 -8.26 -4.15 14.96
N GLY A 26 -7.77 -2.95 15.29
CA GLY A 26 -6.84 -2.73 16.40
C GLY A 26 -5.38 -3.02 16.06
N LEU A 27 -5.02 -3.04 14.77
CA LEU A 27 -3.63 -3.24 14.30
C LEU A 27 -3.01 -4.54 14.84
N THR A 28 -3.83 -5.58 15.00
CA THR A 28 -3.43 -6.84 15.66
C THR A 28 -2.52 -7.70 14.77
N VAL A 29 -2.60 -7.50 13.47
CA VAL A 29 -1.78 -8.13 12.43
C VAL A 29 -1.01 -7.07 11.65
N ASP A 30 0.08 -7.46 11.01
CA ASP A 30 0.82 -6.55 10.13
C ASP A 30 -0.06 -6.10 8.95
N LEU A 31 0.15 -4.86 8.50
CA LEU A 31 -0.61 -4.28 7.38
C LEU A 31 -0.47 -5.13 6.11
N ASP A 32 0.73 -5.67 5.88
CA ASP A 32 0.99 -6.60 4.76
C ASP A 32 0.09 -7.83 4.82
N GLU A 33 0.03 -8.49 5.98
CA GLU A 33 -0.79 -9.68 6.19
C GLU A 33 -2.29 -9.37 6.07
N TYR A 34 -2.69 -8.19 6.55
CA TYR A 34 -4.07 -7.71 6.41
C TYR A 34 -4.46 -7.47 4.94
N ILE A 35 -3.61 -6.79 4.17
CA ILE A 35 -3.83 -6.52 2.76
C ILE A 35 -3.92 -7.82 1.96
N HIS A 36 -3.07 -8.80 2.23
CA HIS A 36 -3.10 -10.10 1.56
C HIS A 36 -4.35 -10.94 1.91
N SER A 37 -4.93 -10.71 3.09
CA SER A 37 -6.11 -11.44 3.56
C SER A 37 -7.44 -10.81 3.15
N HIS A 38 -7.47 -9.48 3.01
CA HIS A 38 -8.70 -8.70 2.82
C HIS A 38 -8.76 -7.90 1.50
N GLY A 39 -7.63 -7.70 0.83
CA GLY A 39 -7.55 -6.99 -0.45
C GLY A 39 -8.08 -7.81 -1.62
N THR A 40 -8.52 -7.12 -2.68
CA THR A 40 -8.82 -7.78 -3.95
C THR A 40 -7.55 -8.34 -4.60
N PRO A 41 -7.65 -9.42 -5.40
CA PRO A 41 -6.50 -9.98 -6.11
C PRO A 41 -5.75 -8.93 -6.95
N GLU A 42 -6.48 -8.04 -7.62
CA GLU A 42 -5.92 -6.97 -8.44
C GLU A 42 -5.17 -5.92 -7.60
N TYR A 43 -5.68 -5.60 -6.41
CA TYR A 43 -4.99 -4.70 -5.48
C TYR A 43 -3.76 -5.34 -4.85
N ILE A 44 -3.83 -6.63 -4.50
CA ILE A 44 -2.67 -7.38 -3.97
C ILE A 44 -1.53 -7.40 -4.99
N GLU A 45 -1.83 -7.65 -6.27
CA GLU A 45 -0.82 -7.61 -7.33
C GLU A 45 -0.18 -6.21 -7.47
N TYR A 46 -0.99 -5.15 -7.40
CA TYR A 46 -0.50 -3.77 -7.40
C TYR A 46 0.39 -3.46 -6.18
N TYR A 47 -0.03 -3.90 -4.99
CA TYR A 47 0.70 -3.73 -3.74
C TYR A 47 2.06 -4.45 -3.76
N ASP A 48 2.08 -5.71 -4.18
CA ASP A 48 3.30 -6.51 -4.33
C ASP A 48 4.27 -5.93 -5.36
N GLN A 49 3.75 -5.37 -6.45
CA GLN A 49 4.59 -4.69 -7.43
C GLN A 49 5.23 -3.44 -6.81
N GLY A 50 4.46 -2.63 -6.09
CA GLY A 50 4.98 -1.44 -5.39
C GLY A 50 6.05 -1.78 -4.35
N LEU A 51 5.86 -2.87 -3.59
CA LEU A 51 6.87 -3.38 -2.65
C LEU A 51 8.16 -3.78 -3.35
N LYS A 52 8.08 -4.49 -4.49
CA LYS A 52 9.28 -4.87 -5.27
C LYS A 52 10.03 -3.66 -5.80
N GLU A 53 9.31 -2.65 -6.30
CA GLU A 53 9.91 -1.39 -6.76
C GLU A 53 10.61 -0.66 -5.60
N LEU A 54 10.01 -0.63 -4.41
CA LEU A 54 10.62 -0.08 -3.19
C LEU A 54 11.86 -0.87 -2.74
N GLU A 55 11.82 -2.19 -2.74
CA GLU A 55 12.98 -3.04 -2.42
C GLU A 55 14.13 -2.83 -3.41
N GLU A 56 13.82 -2.67 -4.70
CA GLU A 56 14.81 -2.39 -5.73
C GLU A 56 15.42 -1.01 -5.56
N LEU A 57 14.60 0.02 -5.28
CA LEU A 57 15.09 1.37 -4.94
C LEU A 57 16.00 1.34 -3.71
N HIS A 58 15.61 0.59 -2.66
CA HIS A 58 16.43 0.41 -1.46
C HIS A 58 17.78 -0.26 -1.78
N ARG A 59 17.79 -1.25 -2.69
CA ARG A 59 19.02 -1.92 -3.13
C ARG A 59 19.93 -0.99 -3.93
N GLN A 60 19.36 -0.08 -4.73
CA GLN A 60 20.12 0.82 -5.60
C GLN A 60 20.69 2.04 -4.85
N SER A 61 19.99 2.56 -3.85
CA SER A 61 20.43 3.71 -3.03
C SER A 61 20.17 3.46 -1.53
N PRO A 62 20.97 2.61 -0.85
CA PRO A 62 20.79 2.33 0.58
C PRO A 62 21.04 3.56 1.48
N ASP A 63 21.74 4.59 0.99
CA ASP A 63 22.17 5.78 1.76
C ASP A 63 21.23 7.01 1.64
N GLU A 64 20.18 6.99 0.80
CA GLU A 64 19.32 8.18 0.57
C GLU A 64 18.02 8.21 1.39
N MET A 65 17.76 7.20 2.23
CA MET A 65 16.49 7.03 2.97
C MET A 65 16.60 7.26 4.49
N TRP A 66 17.52 8.12 4.95
CA TRP A 66 17.64 8.55 6.36
C TRP A 66 17.53 10.06 6.52
#